data_AF-A0A0P7AG07-F1
#
_entry.id   AF-A0A0P7AG07-F1
#
_cell.length_a   1.000
_cell.length_b   1.000
_cell.length_c   1.000
_cell.angle_alpha   90.00
_cell.angle_beta   90.00
_cell.angle_gamma   90.00
#
_symmetry.space_group_name_H-M   'P 1'
#
loop_
_entity.id
_entity.type
_entity.pdbx_description
1 polymer ?
#
loop_
_entity_poly.entity_id
_entity_poly.type
_entity_poly.pdbx_seq_one_letter_code
_entity_poly.pdbx_strand_id
1 'polypeptide(L)' 'MDKYPTIEFTGKETDKVKGILYEVSNLDLHHIDLYESLAYARKQVVLVSGANAWVYIPNLG' A
#
# COMPACT_ATOMS: atom_id res chain seq x y z
N MET A 1 11.05 -19.53 -3.00
CA MET A 1 10.87 -18.14 -2.57
C MET A 1 9.40 -17.84 -2.72
N ASP A 2 8.66 -17.91 -1.61
CA ASP A 2 7.22 -17.63 -1.60
C ASP A 2 7.00 -16.17 -1.98
N LYS A 3 6.31 -15.96 -3.10
CA LYS A 3 5.97 -14.63 -3.59
C LYS A 3 4.73 -14.20 -2.81
N TYR A 4 4.90 -13.29 -1.85
CA TYR A 4 3.75 -12.67 -1.19
C TYR A 4 2.87 -11.97 -2.23
N PRO A 5 1.54 -11.97 -2.05
CA PRO A 5 0.65 -11.21 -2.92
C PRO A 5 1.08 -9.74 -2.92
N THR A 6 1.11 -9.13 -4.09
CA THR A 6 1.49 -7.73 -4.23
C THR A 6 0.52 -6.99 -5.13
N ILE A 7 0.61 -5.65 -5.11
CA ILE A 7 -0.24 -4.76 -5.90
C ILE A 7 0.62 -3.93 -6.85
N GLU A 8 0.11 -3.72 -8.05
CA GLU A 8 0.71 -2.86 -9.07
C GLU A 8 -0.34 -1.88 -9.60
N PHE A 9 0.10 -0.70 -10.04
CA PHE A 9 -0.79 0.29 -10.62
C PHE A 9 -0.99 0.02 -12.12
N THR A 10 -2.21 -0.37 -12.51
CA THR A 10 -2.53 -0.70 -13.91
C THR A 10 -3.10 0.46 -14.72
N GLY A 11 -3.51 1.56 -14.07
CA GLY A 11 -4.16 2.70 -14.71
C GLY A 11 -5.60 2.47 -15.17
N LYS A 12 -6.18 1.28 -14.95
CA LYS A 12 -7.56 0.95 -15.33
C LYS A 12 -8.48 1.04 -14.12
N GLU A 13 -9.53 1.85 -14.20
CA GLU A 13 -10.50 2.00 -13.10
C GLU A 13 -11.29 0.72 -12.78
N THR A 14 -11.35 -0.21 -13.74
CA THR A 14 -11.97 -1.53 -13.55
C THR A 14 -11.13 -2.46 -12.68
N ASP A 15 -9.83 -2.22 -12.60
CA ASP A 15 -8.91 -3.06 -11.85
C ASP A 15 -8.88 -2.60 -10.39
N LYS A 16 -9.69 -3.27 -9.56
CA LYS A 16 -9.90 -2.90 -8.16
C LYS A 16 -9.40 -3.99 -7.23
N VAL A 17 -8.66 -3.59 -6.21
CA VAL A 17 -8.28 -4.47 -5.09
C VAL A 17 -9.25 -4.23 -3.94
N LYS A 18 -9.94 -5.29 -3.49
CA LYS A 18 -10.76 -5.24 -2.28
C LYS A 18 -9.85 -5.30 -1.05
N GLY A 19 -10.12 -4.47 -0.06
CA GLY A 19 -9.32 -4.40 1.16
C GLY A 19 -10.06 -3.74 2.32
N ILE A 20 -9.33 -3.51 3.41
CA ILE A 20 -9.83 -2.87 4.64
C ILE A 20 -8.96 -1.64 4.90
N LEU A 21 -9.60 -0.53 5.25
CA LEU A 21 -8.91 0.69 5.69
C LEU A 21 -8.80 0.66 7.21
N TYR A 22 -7.57 0.75 7.73
CA TYR A 22 -7.30 0.89 9.16
C TYR A 22 -6.80 2.30 9.47
N GLU A 23 -7.27 2.85 10.59
CA GLU A 23 -6.70 4.04 11.17
C GLU A 23 -5.51 3.64 12.05
N VAL A 24 -4.36 4.28 11.84
CA VAL A 24 -3.10 3.97 12.51
C VAL A 24 -2.45 5.26 12.98
N SER A 25 -1.69 5.20 14.08
CA SER A 25 -0.94 6.36 14.56
C SER A 25 0.29 6.62 13.68
N ASN A 26 0.84 7.84 13.76
CA ASN A 26 2.10 8.15 13.09
C ASN A 26 3.26 7.29 13.58
N LEU A 27 3.22 6.84 14.84
CA LEU A 27 4.23 5.94 15.40
C LEU A 27 4.13 4.54 14.76
N ASP A 28 2.90 4.02 14.61
CA ASP A 28 2.67 2.74 13.94
C ASP A 28 3.12 2.81 12.47
N LEU A 29 2.78 3.89 11.77
CA LEU A 29 3.25 4.13 10.40
C LEU A 29 4.78 4.13 10.29
N HIS A 30 5.47 4.74 11.25
CA HIS A 30 6.93 4.75 11.26
C HIS A 30 7.50 3.34 11.47
N HIS A 31 6.92 2.55 12.38
CA HIS A 31 7.34 1.16 12.58
C HIS A 31 7.09 0.28 11.35
N ILE A 32 5.98 0.49 10.64
CA ILE A 32 5.68 -0.24 9.39
C ILE A 32 6.69 0.15 8.30
N ASP A 33 7.03 1.43 8.18
CA ASP A 33 8.07 1.89 7.25
C ASP A 33 9.40 1.18 7.52
N LEU A 34 9.82 1.05 8.79
CA LEU A 34 11.05 0.35 9.16
C LEU A 34 11.01 -1.14 8.76
N TYR A 35 9.87 -1.81 8.92
CA TYR A 35 9.71 -3.23 8.58
C TYR A 35 9.74 -3.48 7.06
N GLU A 36 9.08 -2.64 6.28
CA GLU A 36 8.85 -2.86 4.84
C GLU A 36 9.87 -2.17 3.91
N SER A 37 10.68 -1.24 4.43
CA SER A 37 11.56 -0.33 3.68
C SER A 37 12.56 -0.98 2.72
N LEU A 38 12.88 -2.27 2.89
CA LEU A 38 13.81 -2.97 2.01
C LEU A 38 13.18 -3.42 0.70
N ALA A 39 11.86 -3.63 0.66
CA ALA A 39 11.18 -4.21 -0.50
C ALA A 39 10.01 -3.36 -1.02
N TYR A 40 9.47 -2.46 -0.21
CA TYR A 40 8.27 -1.69 -0.53
C TYR A 40 8.45 -0.19 -0.24
N ALA A 41 7.80 0.65 -1.05
CA ALA A 41 7.66 2.07 -0.81
C ALA A 41 6.23 2.42 -0.39
N ARG A 42 6.12 3.31 0.60
CA ARG A 42 4.84 3.90 1.01
C ARG A 42 4.38 4.94 -0.02
N LYS A 43 3.16 4.79 -0.51
CA LYS A 43 2.51 5.72 -1.44
C LYS A 43 1.14 6.13 -0.93
N GLN A 44 0.81 7.41 -1.07
CA GLN A 44 -0.55 7.90 -0.81
C GLN A 44 -1.44 7.64 -2.01
N VAL A 45 -2.64 7.13 -1.76
CA VAL A 45 -3.66 6.89 -2.78
C VAL A 45 -5.02 7.40 -2.31
N VAL A 46 -5.91 7.63 -3.28
CA VAL A 46 -7.33 7.89 -3.02
C VAL A 46 -8.09 6.59 -3.28
N LEU A 47 -8.81 6.09 -2.26
CA LEU A 47 -9.65 4.90 -2.39
C LEU A 47 -10.92 5.23 -3.17
N VAL A 48 -11.60 4.20 -3.70
CA VAL A 48 -12.91 4.36 -4.38
C VAL A 48 -13.96 4.99 -3.46
N SER A 49 -13.83 4.83 -2.14
CA SER A 49 -14.67 5.50 -1.14
C SER A 49 -14.44 7.01 -1.01
N GLY A 50 -13.40 7.55 -1.66
CA GLY A 50 -12.96 8.95 -1.55
C GLY A 50 -11.96 9.22 -0.41
N ALA A 51 -11.64 8.22 0.42
CA ALA A 51 -10.69 8.38 1.51
C ALA A 51 -9.24 8.38 1.01
N ASN A 52 -8.40 9.22 1.61
CA ASN A 52 -6.95 9.15 1.45
C ASN A 52 -6.38 8.03 2.33
N ALA A 53 -5.51 7.20 1.77
CA ALA A 53 -4.88 6.09 2.48
C ALA A 53 -3.42 5.91 2.09
N TRP A 54 -2.65 5.28 2.96
CA TRP A 54 -1.29 4.84 2.68
C TRP A 54 -1.30 3.37 2.25
N VAL A 55 -0.56 3.06 1.18
CA VAL A 55 -0.33 1.68 0.70
C VAL A 55 1.15 1.42 0.50
N TYR A 56 1.57 0.17 0.66
CA TYR A 56 2.93 -0.28 0.41
C TYR A 56 2.97 -1.04 -0.92
N ILE A 57 3.74 -0.51 -1.86
CA ILE A 57 3.93 -1.10 -3.20
C ILE A 57 5.38 -1.53 -3.36
N PRO A 58 5.68 -2.66 -4.03
CA PRO A 58 7.06 -3.08 -4.19
C PRO A 58 7.85 -2.02 -4.93
N ASN A 59 9.12 -1.87 -4.55
CA ASN A 59 10.10 -1.17 -5.36
C ASN A 59 10.45 -2.05 -6.56
N LEU A 60 9.60 -2.02 -7.59
CA LEU A 60 9.98 -2.50 -8.92
C LEU A 60 10.87 -1.41 -9.51
N GLY A 61 12.19 -1.60 -9.38
CA GLY A 61 13.20 -0.77 -10.05
C GLY A 61 13.14 -0.88 -11.57
#